data_AF-A0A1F6DSK6-F1
#
_entry.id   AF-A0A1F6DSK6-F1
#
_cell.length_a   1.000
_cell.length_b   1.000
_cell.length_c   1.000
_cell.angle_alpha   90.00
_cell.angle_beta   90.00
_cell.angle_gamma   90.00
#
_symmetry.space_group_name_H-M   'P 1'
#
loop_
_entity.id
_entity.type
_entity.pdbx_description
1 polymer ?
#
loop_
_entity_poly.entity_id
_entity_poly.type
_entity_poly.pdbx_seq_one_letter_code
_entity_poly.pdbx_strand_id
1 'polypeptide(L)'
;MDIEKKEIHIVPPHRMQIAGIFAISMLGVFLLVLTLSSLKAYHYIGSGVTATNTISVSGDGEVFAVPDTATFSVTVQEEAKEVKNAQAVATKKGNDIIAYLKKEGINEKDIQTTDYSVYPQYDYTSTVCREGY
;
A
#
# COMPACT_ATOMS: atom_id res chain seq x y z
N MET A 1 30.25 92.51 27.03
CA MET A 1 29.63 91.36 27.71
C MET A 1 28.36 91.02 26.96
N ASP A 2 28.06 89.72 26.94
CA ASP A 2 26.86 89.04 26.44
C ASP A 2 26.80 88.68 24.95
N ILE A 3 27.07 87.39 24.77
CA ILE A 3 26.77 86.52 23.63
C ILE A 3 25.27 86.18 23.71
N GLU A 4 24.50 86.34 22.63
CA GLU A 4 23.43 85.35 22.37
C GLU A 4 22.95 85.29 20.90
N LYS A 5 23.07 84.07 20.38
CA LYS A 5 22.21 83.38 19.41
C LYS A 5 21.89 84.02 18.06
N LYS A 6 22.71 83.63 17.08
CA LYS A 6 22.37 83.60 15.65
C LYS A 6 21.54 82.35 15.34
N GLU A 7 20.22 82.46 15.39
CA GLU A 7 19.31 81.43 14.84
C GLU A 7 19.28 81.58 13.31
N ILE A 8 20.06 80.77 12.60
CA ILE A 8 20.12 80.80 11.14
C ILE A 8 18.85 80.13 10.60
N HIS A 9 17.87 80.94 10.20
CA HIS A 9 16.67 80.49 9.51
C HIS A 9 17.04 80.17 8.04
N ILE A 10 17.49 78.93 7.80
CA ILE A 10 17.85 78.45 6.45
C ILE A 10 16.56 78.09 5.72
N VAL A 11 15.99 79.04 4.98
CA VAL A 11 14.92 78.75 4.02
C VAL A 11 15.56 77.97 2.86
N PRO A 12 15.12 76.73 2.59
CA PRO A 12 15.70 75.96 1.49
C PRO A 12 15.45 76.71 0.18
N PRO A 13 16.48 76.91 -0.66
CA PRO A 13 16.36 77.69 -1.89
C PRO A 13 15.29 77.06 -2.79
N HIS A 14 14.47 77.88 -3.45
CA HIS A 14 13.30 77.49 -4.25
C HIS A 14 13.54 76.31 -5.21
N ARG A 15 14.78 76.17 -5.73
CA ARG A 15 15.20 75.05 -6.60
C ARG A 15 15.21 73.69 -5.88
N MET A 16 15.48 73.64 -4.58
CA MET A 16 15.46 72.42 -3.76
C MET A 16 14.04 71.98 -3.41
N GLN A 17 13.13 72.93 -3.19
CA GLN A 17 11.72 72.63 -2.96
C GLN A 17 11.06 72.03 -4.20
N ILE A 18 11.35 72.59 -5.40
CA ILE A 18 10.88 72.04 -6.67
C ILE A 18 11.44 70.62 -6.89
N ALA A 19 12.75 70.41 -6.69
CA ALA A 19 13.36 69.08 -6.82
C ALA A 19 12.71 68.05 -5.88
N GLY A 20 12.36 68.45 -4.65
CA GLY A 20 11.65 67.60 -3.69
C GLY A 20 10.24 67.21 -4.16
N ILE A 21 9.47 68.15 -4.70
CA ILE A 21 8.12 67.88 -5.22
C ILE A 21 8.18 66.92 -6.42
N PHE A 22 9.13 67.11 -7.33
CA PHE A 22 9.35 66.19 -8.44
C PHE A 22 9.76 64.78 -7.99
N ALA A 23 10.62 64.68 -6.97
CA ALA A 23 11.01 63.39 -6.41
C ALA A 23 9.83 62.66 -5.76
N ILE A 24 8.97 63.38 -5.03
CA ILE A 24 7.78 62.81 -4.38
C ILE A 24 6.74 62.40 -5.43
N SER A 25 6.52 63.18 -6.50
CA SER A 25 5.58 62.79 -7.55
C SER A 25 6.06 61.56 -8.32
N MET A 26 7.37 61.50 -8.63
CA MET A 26 7.97 60.34 -9.28
C MET A 26 7.88 59.08 -8.41
N LEU A 27 8.11 59.21 -7.10
CA LEU A 27 7.95 58.13 -6.14
C LEU A 27 6.48 57.68 -6.04
N GLY A 28 5.53 58.62 -6.01
CA GLY A 28 4.10 58.32 -5.98
C GLY A 28 3.64 57.56 -7.22
N VAL A 29 4.08 57.97 -8.41
CA VAL A 29 3.80 57.26 -9.67
C VAL A 29 4.44 55.88 -9.67
N PHE A 30 5.70 55.75 -9.22
CA PHE A 30 6.39 54.47 -9.14
C PHE A 30 5.67 53.48 -8.20
N LEU A 31 5.26 53.93 -7.01
CA LEU A 31 4.50 53.11 -6.06
C LEU A 31 3.11 52.74 -6.62
N LEU A 32 2.45 53.64 -7.35
CA LEU A 32 1.18 53.36 -8.00
C LEU A 32 1.32 52.29 -9.10
N VAL A 33 2.39 52.34 -9.89
CA VAL A 33 2.68 51.30 -10.89
C VAL A 33 2.98 49.95 -10.23
N LEU A 34 3.75 49.93 -9.14
CA LEU A 34 4.08 48.71 -8.40
C LEU A 34 2.83 48.05 -7.78
N THR A 35 1.92 48.83 -7.21
CA THR A 35 0.68 48.32 -6.61
C THR A 35 -0.26 47.74 -7.66
N LEU A 36 -0.42 48.41 -8.81
CA LEU A 36 -1.21 47.89 -9.94
C LEU A 36 -0.59 46.61 -10.56
N SER A 37 0.74 46.53 -10.66
CA SER A 37 1.43 45.31 -11.13
C SER A 37 1.21 44.13 -10.18
N SER A 38 1.28 44.40 -8.87
CA SER A 38 1.08 43.37 -7.82
C SER A 38 -0.36 42.86 -7.77
N LEU A 39 -1.35 43.74 -8.02
CA LEU A 39 -2.76 43.35 -8.13
C LEU A 39 -3.02 42.42 -9.33
N LYS A 40 -2.37 42.65 -10.47
CA LYS A 40 -2.44 41.72 -11.61
C LYS A 40 -1.75 40.40 -11.31
N ALA A 41 -0.60 40.42 -10.63
CA ALA A 41 0.11 39.21 -10.22
C ALA A 41 -0.70 38.36 -9.23
N TYR A 42 -1.58 38.98 -8.43
CA TYR A 42 -2.52 38.27 -7.54
C TYR A 42 -3.49 37.35 -8.30
N HIS A 43 -3.81 37.66 -9.56
CA HIS A 43 -4.62 36.77 -10.42
C HIS A 43 -3.86 35.49 -10.82
N TYR A 44 -2.53 35.46 -10.66
CA TYR A 44 -1.67 34.30 -10.93
C TYR A 44 -1.31 33.51 -9.66
N ILE A 45 -1.60 34.02 -8.46
CA ILE A 45 -1.39 33.31 -7.20
C ILE A 45 -2.61 32.40 -6.96
N GLY A 46 -2.47 31.13 -7.30
CA GLY A 46 -3.55 30.12 -7.21
C GLY A 46 -3.78 29.37 -8.53
N SER A 47 -3.25 29.89 -9.65
CA SER A 47 -3.12 29.12 -10.88
C SER A 47 -1.90 28.21 -10.77
N GLY A 48 -2.01 27.14 -9.97
CA GLY A 48 -1.09 26.02 -10.07
C GLY A 48 -0.94 25.64 -11.55
N VAL A 49 0.30 25.46 -11.99
CA VAL A 49 0.70 25.16 -13.37
C VAL A 49 -0.39 24.32 -14.05
N THR A 50 -1.22 24.95 -14.89
CA THR A 50 -2.30 24.21 -15.55
C THR A 50 -1.61 23.20 -16.45
N ALA A 51 -1.79 21.90 -16.15
CA ALA A 51 -1.17 20.81 -16.87
C ALA A 51 -1.61 20.88 -18.34
N THR A 52 -0.84 21.58 -19.18
CA THR A 52 -1.31 21.99 -20.51
C THR A 52 -1.18 20.85 -21.53
N ASN A 53 -0.53 19.73 -21.16
CA ASN A 53 -0.43 18.54 -22.01
C ASN A 53 -0.38 17.27 -21.15
N THR A 54 -1.52 16.83 -20.59
CA THR A 54 -1.58 15.56 -19.85
C THR A 54 -2.68 14.68 -20.39
N ILE A 55 -2.31 13.48 -20.83
CA ILE A 55 -3.24 12.42 -21.16
C ILE A 55 -3.26 11.49 -19.94
N SER A 56 -4.37 11.49 -19.21
CA SER A 56 -4.60 10.55 -18.12
C SER A 56 -5.45 9.40 -18.64
N VAL A 57 -4.97 8.18 -18.50
CA VAL A 57 -5.69 6.97 -18.87
C VAL A 57 -5.81 6.09 -17.64
N SER A 58 -7.04 5.74 -17.30
CA SER A 58 -7.36 4.70 -16.33
C SER A 58 -7.99 3.54 -17.08
N GLY A 59 -7.54 2.33 -16.79
CA GLY A 59 -8.12 1.10 -17.35
C GLY A 59 -8.24 0.05 -16.26
N ASP A 60 -9.41 -0.53 -16.15
CA ASP A 60 -9.68 -1.71 -15.33
C ASP A 60 -9.63 -2.95 -16.21
N GLY A 61 -8.87 -3.95 -15.79
CA GLY A 61 -8.73 -5.23 -16.49
C GLY A 61 -9.31 -6.35 -15.64
N GLU A 62 -10.38 -6.96 -16.13
CA GLU A 62 -10.95 -8.17 -15.54
C GLU A 62 -10.74 -9.34 -16.50
N VAL A 63 -10.28 -10.47 -15.97
CA VAL A 63 -10.11 -11.71 -16.73
C VAL A 63 -10.87 -12.84 -16.04
N PHE A 64 -11.76 -13.46 -16.78
CA PHE A 64 -12.43 -14.68 -16.35
C PHE A 64 -11.66 -15.87 -16.90
N ALA A 65 -11.08 -16.67 -16.00
CA ALA A 65 -10.40 -17.91 -16.34
C ALA A 65 -11.19 -19.10 -15.79
N VAL A 66 -11.38 -20.13 -16.62
CA VAL A 66 -11.90 -21.41 -16.15
C VAL A 66 -10.74 -22.16 -15.48
N PRO A 67 -10.91 -22.69 -14.25
CA PRO A 67 -9.87 -23.49 -13.60
C PRO A 67 -9.51 -24.73 -14.44
N ASP A 68 -8.22 -24.95 -14.66
CA ASP A 68 -7.69 -26.03 -15.51
C ASP A 68 -7.12 -27.23 -14.71
N THR A 69 -7.05 -27.10 -13.39
CA THR A 69 -6.42 -28.08 -12.49
C THR A 69 -7.32 -28.36 -11.28
N ALA A 70 -7.43 -29.63 -10.90
CA ALA A 70 -8.14 -30.08 -9.70
C ALA A 70 -7.22 -30.93 -8.82
N THR A 71 -7.16 -30.62 -7.53
CA THR A 71 -6.37 -31.35 -6.54
C THR A 71 -7.32 -31.97 -5.52
N PHE A 72 -7.17 -33.27 -5.26
CA PHE A 72 -7.90 -33.97 -4.21
C PHE A 72 -6.94 -34.82 -3.39
N SER A 73 -7.28 -35.05 -2.12
CA SER A 73 -6.47 -35.87 -1.20
C SER A 73 -7.31 -37.02 -0.68
N VAL A 74 -6.73 -38.23 -0.71
CA VAL A 74 -7.37 -39.44 -0.21
C VAL A 74 -6.51 -40.02 0.91
N THR A 75 -7.15 -40.42 2.00
CA THR A 75 -6.48 -41.06 3.13
C THR A 75 -6.92 -42.52 3.21
N VAL A 76 -5.96 -43.43 3.35
CA VAL A 76 -6.21 -44.86 3.59
C VAL A 76 -5.87 -45.15 5.04
N GLN A 77 -6.85 -45.59 5.82
CA GLN A 77 -6.69 -45.93 7.24
C GLN A 77 -7.05 -47.40 7.46
N GLU A 78 -6.14 -48.14 8.09
CA GLU A 78 -6.34 -49.54 8.44
C GLU A 78 -5.91 -49.81 9.88
N GLU A 79 -6.67 -50.64 10.57
CA GLU A 79 -6.40 -51.05 11.94
C GLU A 79 -6.15 -52.56 12.00
N ALA A 80 -5.10 -52.96 12.69
CA ALA A 80 -4.82 -54.37 12.94
C ALA A 80 -4.12 -54.56 14.28
N LYS A 81 -4.20 -55.78 14.84
CA LYS A 81 -3.51 -56.16 16.08
C LYS A 81 -1.99 -56.05 15.98
N GLU A 82 -1.45 -56.28 14.79
CA GLU A 82 -0.02 -56.15 14.50
C GLU A 82 0.19 -55.04 13.47
N VAL A 83 1.17 -54.18 13.74
CA VAL A 83 1.53 -53.07 12.83
C VAL A 83 1.86 -53.57 11.43
N LYS A 84 2.57 -54.71 11.32
CA LYS A 84 2.95 -55.30 10.03
C LYS A 84 1.74 -55.66 9.16
N ASN A 85 0.68 -56.15 9.79
CA ASN A 85 -0.54 -56.54 9.08
C ASN A 85 -1.32 -55.30 8.64
N ALA A 86 -1.45 -54.28 9.50
CA ALA A 86 -2.07 -53.01 9.14
C ALA A 86 -1.33 -52.34 7.97
N GLN A 87 0.01 -52.28 8.04
CA GLN A 87 0.84 -51.73 6.97
C GLN A 87 0.70 -52.49 5.66
N ALA A 88 0.70 -53.83 5.69
CA ALA A 88 0.58 -54.64 4.48
C ALA A 88 -0.77 -54.40 3.78
N VAL A 89 -1.86 -54.33 4.55
CA VAL A 89 -3.21 -54.06 4.00
C VAL A 89 -3.31 -52.64 3.48
N ALA A 90 -2.82 -51.64 4.22
CA ALA A 90 -2.81 -50.24 3.79
C ALA A 90 -1.97 -50.05 2.51
N THR A 91 -0.80 -50.67 2.43
CA THR A 91 0.08 -50.62 1.25
C THR A 91 -0.59 -51.27 0.04
N LYS A 92 -1.27 -52.41 0.23
CA LYS A 92 -2.01 -53.07 -0.85
C LYS A 92 -3.12 -52.17 -1.39
N LYS A 93 -3.95 -51.61 -0.51
CA LYS A 93 -5.04 -50.69 -0.88
C LYS A 93 -4.51 -49.43 -1.58
N GLY A 94 -3.41 -48.87 -1.08
CA GLY A 94 -2.74 -47.72 -1.72
C GLY A 94 -2.26 -48.04 -3.14
N ASN A 95 -1.61 -49.19 -3.32
CA ASN A 95 -1.16 -49.65 -4.65
C ASN A 95 -2.33 -49.92 -5.60
N ASP A 96 -3.43 -50.48 -5.11
CA ASP A 96 -4.63 -50.74 -5.91
C ASP A 96 -5.27 -49.42 -6.40
N ILE A 97 -5.31 -48.39 -5.55
CA ILE A 97 -5.77 -47.04 -5.91
C ILE A 97 -4.85 -46.44 -6.98
N ILE A 98 -3.53 -46.49 -6.77
CA ILE A 98 -2.56 -45.97 -7.75
C ILE A 98 -2.71 -46.69 -9.10
N ALA A 99 -2.88 -48.01 -9.09
CA ALA A 99 -3.08 -48.79 -10.31
C ALA A 99 -4.39 -48.41 -11.02
N TYR A 100 -5.47 -48.17 -10.27
CA TYR A 100 -6.73 -47.67 -10.83
C TYR A 100 -6.54 -46.29 -11.48
N LEU A 101 -5.91 -45.34 -10.79
CA LEU A 101 -5.68 -43.98 -11.31
C LEU A 101 -4.81 -44.00 -12.58
N LYS A 102 -3.76 -44.83 -12.62
CA LYS A 102 -2.94 -45.04 -13.82
C LYS A 102 -3.76 -45.61 -14.98
N LYS A 103 -4.70 -46.52 -14.69
CA LYS A 103 -5.59 -47.11 -15.70
C LYS A 103 -6.59 -46.09 -16.27
N GLU A 104 -7.09 -45.18 -15.43
CA GLU A 104 -7.96 -44.08 -15.84
C GLU A 104 -7.21 -42.95 -16.59
N GLY A 105 -5.90 -43.10 -16.81
CA GLY A 105 -5.10 -42.19 -17.64
C GLY A 105 -4.45 -41.03 -16.88
N ILE A 106 -4.43 -41.07 -15.55
CA ILE A 106 -3.71 -40.10 -14.72
C ILE A 106 -2.22 -40.45 -14.77
N ASN A 107 -1.37 -39.47 -15.07
CA ASN A 107 0.07 -39.70 -15.13
C ASN A 107 0.64 -39.92 -13.73
N GLU A 108 1.67 -40.76 -13.64
CA GLU A 108 2.36 -41.03 -12.38
C GLU A 108 2.99 -39.79 -11.74
N LYS A 109 3.40 -38.81 -12.55
CA LYS A 109 3.90 -37.50 -12.07
C LYS A 109 2.85 -36.69 -11.28
N ASP A 110 1.57 -36.97 -11.50
CA ASP A 110 0.44 -36.26 -10.90
C ASP A 110 -0.06 -37.00 -9.63
N ILE A 111 0.53 -38.16 -9.30
CA ILE A 111 0.19 -38.97 -8.13
C ILE A 111 1.31 -38.83 -7.09
N GLN A 112 0.97 -38.30 -5.92
CA GLN A 112 1.93 -38.12 -4.82
C GLN A 112 1.39 -38.68 -3.50
N THR A 113 2.21 -39.48 -2.82
CA THR A 113 1.97 -39.85 -1.42
C THR A 113 2.51 -38.75 -0.52
N THR A 114 1.64 -38.08 0.22
CA THR A 114 2.00 -36.91 1.04
C THR A 114 2.58 -37.30 2.40
N ASP A 115 1.96 -38.25 3.10
CA ASP A 115 2.35 -38.63 4.45
C ASP A 115 2.05 -40.11 4.72
N TYR A 116 2.81 -40.69 5.64
CA TYR A 116 2.54 -42.01 6.20
C TYR A 116 2.72 -41.96 7.71
N SER A 117 1.63 -42.22 8.43
CA SER A 117 1.57 -42.15 9.89
C SER A 117 0.99 -43.44 10.47
N VAL A 118 1.56 -43.90 11.59
CA VAL A 118 1.11 -45.09 12.33
C VAL A 118 1.03 -44.74 13.80
N TYR A 119 -0.13 -45.00 14.41
CA TYR A 119 -0.38 -44.71 15.83
C TYR A 119 -0.92 -45.95 16.54
N PRO A 120 -0.50 -46.22 17.79
CA PRO A 120 -1.12 -47.24 18.61
C PRO A 120 -2.54 -46.80 19.04
N GLN A 121 -3.50 -47.72 18.96
CA GLN A 121 -4.86 -47.55 19.48
C GLN A 121 -4.93 -48.12 20.90
N TYR A 122 -5.29 -47.31 21.88
CA TYR A 122 -5.48 -47.73 23.27
C TYR A 122 -6.95 -47.58 23.67
N ASP A 123 -7.56 -48.66 24.15
CA ASP A 123 -8.88 -48.60 24.78
C ASP A 123 -8.70 -48.37 26.29
N TYR A 124 -9.02 -47.16 26.74
CA TYR A 124 -9.08 -46.83 28.15
C TYR A 124 -10.52 -46.98 28.64
N THR A 125 -10.87 -48.17 29.09
CA THR A 125 -12.17 -48.38 29.75
C THR A 125 -12.18 -47.63 31.09
N SER A 126 -12.91 -46.52 31.17
CA SER A 126 -13.12 -45.79 32.42
C SER A 126 -14.14 -46.53 33.29
N THR A 127 -13.71 -47.60 33.96
CA THR A 127 -14.48 -48.13 35.08
C THR A 127 -14.49 -47.08 36.19
N VAL A 128 -15.65 -46.50 36.45
CA VAL A 128 -15.89 -45.70 37.65
C VAL A 128 -15.62 -46.62 38.83
N CYS A 129 -14.50 -46.41 39.53
CA CYS A 129 -14.25 -47.06 40.81
C CYS A 129 -15.36 -46.59 41.76
N ARG A 130 -16.42 -47.38 41.90
CA ARG A 130 -17.44 -47.12 42.90
C ARG A 130 -16.82 -47.47 44.25
N GLU A 131 -16.33 -46.44 44.94
CA GLU A 131 -15.92 -46.50 46.34
C GLU A 131 -17.00 -47.25 47.13
N GLY A 132 -16.60 -48.39 47.70
CA GLY A 132 -17.48 -49.21 48.52
C GLY A 132 -17.85 -48.46 49.79
N TYR A 133 -19.15 -48.41 50.06
CA TYR A 133 -19.69 -48.18 51.40
C TYR A 133 -19.94 -49.54 52.05
#